data_AF-A0A4V3CMJ4-F1
#
_entry.id   AF-A0A4V3CMJ4-F1
#
_cell.length_a   1.000
_cell.length_b   1.000
_cell.length_c   1.000
_cell.angle_alpha   90.00
_cell.angle_beta   90.00
_cell.angle_gamma   90.00
#
_symmetry.space_group_name_H-M   'P 1'
#
loop_
_entity.id
_entity.type
_entity.pdbx_description
1 polymer ?
#
loop_
_entity_poly.entity_id
_entity_poly.type
_entity_poly.pdbx_seq_one_letter_code
_entity_poly.pdbx_strand_id
1 'polypeptide(L)'
;MGREVRRVPVDFDWPLNEVWHGFLRPDRFDETPCPDCKSGASPEAQHLQDQWYGYAPFHPSETGATPLTPATPAVRAFAERNVSRDADFYGDGEAAIVREATRLANLWNGQWCHHLTQDDVDALVKGDRLWDLTRTWSRETGWVDADPPVHPTAAQVNEWSLYGFGHDAINRWIVIQARCEREGIRQTCATCDGHGSLEKWRCQRIRAELWEPTDPPTGDGWQLWETVSEGSPITPVCSTREGLINYLASSHYSRGPLTYEQATGLVDAGWAPSLIGTAAGVVRGEQAMGGNN
;
A
#
# COMPACT_ATOMS: atom_id res chain seq x y z
N MET A 1 6.12 0.86 -14.46
CA MET A 1 6.93 -0.24 -13.91
C MET A 1 7.26 -1.23 -15.01
N GLY A 2 8.53 -1.43 -15.31
CA GLY A 2 8.95 -2.23 -16.46
C GLY A 2 10.47 -2.32 -16.66
N ARG A 3 10.85 -2.59 -17.90
CA ARG A 3 12.23 -2.63 -18.41
C ARG A 3 12.35 -1.65 -19.55
N GLU A 4 13.45 -0.91 -19.58
CA GLU A 4 13.70 0.15 -20.54
C GLU A 4 15.09 -0.04 -21.15
N VAL A 5 15.20 0.10 -22.46
CA VAL A 5 16.49 0.10 -23.15
C VAL A 5 16.98 1.53 -23.18
N ARG A 6 18.14 1.77 -22.56
CA ARG A 6 18.78 3.08 -22.51
C ARG A 6 20.06 3.09 -23.33
N ARG A 7 20.39 4.29 -23.80
CA ARG A 7 21.60 4.58 -24.56
C ARG A 7 22.58 5.34 -23.68
N VAL A 8 23.71 4.72 -23.35
CA VAL A 8 24.72 5.23 -22.41
C VAL A 8 26.12 5.18 -23.04
N PRO A 9 27.13 5.93 -22.55
CA PRO A 9 28.50 5.80 -23.04
C PRO A 9 28.98 4.33 -23.05
N VAL A 10 29.76 3.93 -24.06
CA VAL A 10 30.23 2.53 -24.18
C VAL A 10 31.14 2.13 -23.00
N ASP A 11 31.80 3.11 -22.40
CA ASP A 11 32.63 3.02 -21.20
C ASP A 11 31.87 3.37 -19.91
N PHE A 12 30.53 3.46 -19.95
CA PHE A 12 29.72 3.75 -18.77
C PHE A 12 29.85 2.60 -17.76
N ASP A 13 30.52 2.92 -16.65
CA ASP A 13 30.85 2.00 -15.57
C ASP A 13 29.98 2.31 -14.35
N TRP A 14 28.77 1.74 -14.34
CA TRP A 14 27.89 1.75 -13.17
C TRP A 14 27.60 0.31 -12.73
N PRO A 15 27.64 0.00 -11.42
CA PRO A 15 27.39 -1.36 -10.94
C PRO A 15 26.00 -1.87 -11.34
N LEU A 16 25.93 -3.15 -11.70
CA LEU A 16 24.66 -3.79 -12.07
C LEU A 16 23.76 -3.96 -10.86
N ASN A 17 22.46 -3.71 -11.05
CA ASN A 17 21.41 -3.75 -10.03
C ASN A 17 21.58 -2.72 -8.90
N GLU A 18 22.46 -1.73 -9.07
CA GLU A 18 22.55 -0.58 -8.17
C GLU A 18 21.80 0.61 -8.76
N VAL A 19 20.99 1.28 -7.94
CA VAL A 19 20.19 2.44 -8.36
C VAL A 19 21.11 3.56 -8.82
N TRP A 20 20.80 4.17 -9.97
CA TRP A 20 21.55 5.33 -10.43
C TRP A 20 21.39 6.50 -9.45
N HIS A 21 22.50 7.02 -8.95
CA HIS A 21 22.49 8.09 -7.93
C HIS A 21 21.74 9.35 -8.37
N GLY A 22 21.64 9.62 -9.68
CA GLY A 22 20.86 10.76 -10.19
C GLY A 22 19.36 10.60 -9.98
N PHE A 23 18.87 9.39 -9.69
CA PHE A 23 17.48 9.11 -9.30
C PHE A 23 17.26 9.12 -7.79
N LEU A 24 18.34 9.11 -7.00
CA LEU A 24 18.27 9.18 -5.54
C LEU A 24 18.23 10.62 -5.08
N ARG A 25 17.22 10.96 -4.28
CA ARG A 25 17.18 12.25 -3.61
C ARG A 25 18.40 12.38 -2.70
N PRO A 26 19.23 13.43 -2.82
CA PRO A 26 20.42 13.59 -2.00
C PRO A 26 20.15 13.66 -0.49
N ASP A 27 20.98 12.98 0.32
CA ASP A 27 20.89 12.92 1.81
C ASP A 27 20.86 14.29 2.50
N ARG A 28 21.37 15.35 1.84
CA ARG A 28 21.27 16.74 2.33
C ARG A 28 19.81 17.20 2.51
N PHE A 29 18.86 16.52 1.87
CA PHE A 29 17.42 16.76 1.99
C PHE A 29 16.77 15.91 3.08
N ASP A 30 17.51 14.99 3.71
CA ASP A 30 16.99 14.26 4.85
C ASP A 30 16.84 15.22 6.03
N GLU A 31 15.68 15.15 6.66
CA GLU A 31 15.33 15.94 7.83
C GLU A 31 15.76 15.25 9.11
N THR A 32 15.68 15.99 10.22
CA THR A 32 15.89 15.40 11.54
C THR A 32 14.54 14.94 12.09
N PRO A 33 14.41 13.73 12.65
CA PRO A 33 13.18 13.30 13.31
C PRO A 33 12.71 14.32 14.35
N CYS A 34 11.40 14.55 14.43
CA CYS A 34 10.84 15.44 15.44
C CYS A 34 11.10 14.85 16.85
N PRO A 35 11.57 15.65 17.83
CA PRO A 35 11.80 15.14 19.19
C PRO A 35 10.49 14.88 19.95
N ASP A 36 9.39 15.53 19.54
CA ASP A 36 8.14 15.56 20.30
C ASP A 36 7.04 14.65 19.73
N CYS A 37 7.27 14.04 18.56
CA CYS A 37 6.30 13.13 17.96
C CYS A 37 6.97 12.08 17.08
N LYS A 38 6.28 10.96 16.85
CA LYS A 38 6.76 9.88 15.98
C LYS A 38 6.29 10.00 14.52
N SER A 39 5.15 10.62 14.30
CA SER A 39 4.37 10.52 13.06
C SER A 39 3.91 11.88 12.52
N GLY A 40 4.20 12.97 13.22
CA GLY A 40 3.61 14.28 12.95
C GLY A 40 2.29 14.54 13.67
N ALA A 41 1.64 13.54 14.26
CA ALA A 41 0.45 13.73 15.09
C ALA A 41 0.79 14.39 16.44
N SER A 42 -0.16 15.12 17.03
CA SER A 42 -0.08 15.52 18.44
C SER A 42 -0.12 14.28 19.35
N PRO A 43 0.33 14.37 20.62
CA PRO A 43 0.24 13.25 21.56
C PRO A 43 -1.18 12.69 21.71
N GLU A 44 -2.18 13.56 21.78
CA GLU A 44 -3.59 13.19 21.91
C GLU A 44 -4.12 12.53 20.64
N ALA A 45 -3.82 13.09 19.46
CA ALA A 45 -4.23 12.49 18.19
C ALA A 45 -3.51 11.16 17.91
N GLN A 46 -2.26 11.01 18.36
CA GLN A 46 -1.53 9.74 18.31
C GLN A 46 -2.19 8.71 19.22
N HIS A 47 -2.62 9.09 20.42
CA HIS A 47 -3.33 8.17 21.31
C HIS A 47 -4.62 7.64 20.67
N LEU A 48 -5.41 8.50 20.03
CA LEU A 48 -6.60 8.09 19.27
C LEU A 48 -6.25 7.14 18.10
N GLN A 49 -5.14 7.40 17.40
CA GLN A 49 -4.62 6.49 16.36
C GLN A 49 -4.22 5.12 16.91
N ASP A 50 -3.62 5.09 18.09
CA ASP A 50 -3.19 3.87 18.74
C ASP A 50 -4.41 3.06 19.24
N GLN A 51 -5.48 3.72 19.72
CA GLN A 51 -6.73 3.06 20.09
C GLN A 51 -7.44 2.42 18.89
N TRP A 52 -7.30 2.98 17.68
CA TRP A 52 -7.98 2.48 16.47
C TRP A 52 -7.73 1.00 16.20
N TYR A 53 -6.47 0.57 16.22
CA TYR A 53 -6.07 -0.83 15.99
C TYR A 53 -5.71 -1.59 17.28
N GLY A 54 -5.94 -0.99 18.46
CA GLY A 54 -5.68 -1.61 19.77
C GLY A 54 -4.20 -1.60 20.19
N TYR A 55 -3.42 -0.64 19.71
CA TYR A 55 -2.06 -0.36 20.20
C TYR A 55 -2.06 0.47 21.50
N ALA A 56 -3.19 1.10 21.85
CA ALA A 56 -3.46 1.70 23.14
C ALA A 56 -4.75 1.13 23.75
N PRO A 57 -4.92 1.17 25.08
CA PRO A 57 -6.15 0.72 25.73
C PRO A 57 -7.37 1.47 25.19
N PHE A 58 -8.39 0.71 24.83
CA PHE A 58 -9.70 1.19 24.41
C PHE A 58 -10.79 0.29 25.00
N HIS A 59 -11.89 0.90 25.44
CA HIS A 59 -13.07 0.19 25.90
C HIS A 59 -14.32 0.64 25.11
N PRO A 60 -15.21 -0.30 24.71
CA PRO A 60 -16.42 0.05 23.92
C PRO A 60 -17.33 1.08 24.61
N SER A 61 -17.30 1.15 25.94
CA SER A 61 -18.04 2.16 26.71
C SER A 61 -17.60 3.60 26.41
N GLU A 62 -16.38 3.82 25.93
CA GLU A 62 -15.87 5.15 25.54
C GLU A 62 -16.66 5.72 24.34
N THR A 63 -17.26 4.86 23.52
CA THR A 63 -18.12 5.24 22.40
C THR A 63 -19.60 4.93 22.65
N GLY A 64 -19.93 4.45 23.85
CA GLY A 64 -21.27 3.98 24.19
C GLY A 64 -21.67 2.66 23.51
N ALA A 65 -20.72 1.97 22.87
CA ALA A 65 -20.98 0.70 22.22
C ALA A 65 -21.09 -0.45 23.24
N THR A 66 -21.98 -1.41 22.96
CA THR A 66 -22.06 -2.65 23.73
C THR A 66 -20.86 -3.54 23.39
N PRO A 67 -20.15 -4.08 24.40
CA PRO A 67 -19.06 -5.01 24.15
C PRO A 67 -19.52 -6.26 23.38
N LEU A 68 -18.68 -6.71 22.45
CA LEU A 68 -18.84 -7.96 21.74
C LEU A 68 -18.69 -9.13 22.71
N THR A 69 -19.44 -10.20 22.43
CA THR A 69 -19.40 -11.44 23.21
C THR A 69 -19.15 -12.64 22.28
N PRO A 70 -18.79 -13.81 22.81
CA PRO A 70 -18.70 -15.04 22.01
C PRO A 70 -20.02 -15.41 21.31
N ALA A 71 -21.16 -14.93 21.83
CA ALA A 71 -22.48 -15.16 21.26
C ALA A 71 -22.87 -14.13 20.19
N THR A 72 -22.08 -13.06 20.00
CA THR A 72 -22.33 -12.10 18.93
C THR A 72 -22.26 -12.81 17.57
N PRO A 73 -23.30 -12.76 16.72
CA PRO A 73 -23.38 -13.58 15.51
C PRO A 73 -22.16 -13.47 14.58
N ALA A 74 -21.68 -12.25 14.34
CA ALA A 74 -20.49 -12.02 13.51
C ALA A 74 -19.21 -12.61 14.10
N VAL A 75 -19.02 -12.49 15.43
CA VAL A 75 -17.89 -13.09 16.15
C VAL A 75 -17.91 -14.60 16.02
N ARG A 76 -19.09 -15.20 16.28
CA ARG A 76 -19.27 -16.64 16.19
C ARG A 76 -19.01 -17.16 14.77
N ALA A 77 -19.57 -16.51 13.76
CA ALA A 77 -19.37 -16.89 12.35
C ALA A 77 -17.89 -16.82 11.94
N PHE A 78 -17.15 -15.81 12.40
CA PHE A 78 -15.72 -15.70 12.12
C PHE A 78 -14.92 -16.80 12.82
N ALA A 79 -15.25 -17.10 14.08
CA ALA A 79 -14.63 -18.18 14.84
C ALA A 79 -14.87 -19.55 14.17
N GLU A 80 -16.10 -19.84 13.77
CA GLU A 80 -16.46 -21.06 13.04
C GLU A 80 -15.64 -21.19 11.74
N ARG A 81 -15.50 -20.10 10.99
CA ARG A 81 -14.66 -20.08 9.78
C ARG A 81 -13.20 -20.38 10.08
N ASN A 82 -12.61 -19.75 11.10
CA ASN A 82 -11.21 -19.98 11.48
C ASN A 82 -10.98 -21.43 11.88
N VAL A 83 -11.83 -21.96 12.76
CA VAL A 83 -11.78 -23.37 13.22
C VAL A 83 -11.94 -24.33 12.05
N SER A 84 -12.88 -24.08 11.13
CA SER A 84 -13.07 -24.95 9.97
C SER A 84 -11.91 -24.94 8.98
N ARG A 85 -11.13 -23.85 8.93
CA ARG A 85 -10.03 -23.68 7.98
C ARG A 85 -8.75 -24.40 8.44
N ASP A 86 -8.54 -24.48 9.75
CA ASP A 86 -7.33 -25.05 10.35
C ASP A 86 -7.63 -25.69 11.71
N ALA A 87 -8.29 -26.86 11.66
CA ALA A 87 -8.65 -27.60 12.86
C ALA A 87 -7.42 -28.11 13.65
N ASP A 88 -6.27 -28.29 13.00
CA ASP A 88 -5.04 -28.71 13.66
C ASP A 88 -4.51 -27.63 14.61
N PHE A 89 -4.59 -26.36 14.18
CA PHE A 89 -4.19 -25.23 15.01
C PHE A 89 -5.26 -24.87 16.06
N TYR A 90 -6.51 -24.75 15.66
CA TYR A 90 -7.58 -24.25 16.52
C TYR A 90 -8.27 -25.34 17.36
N GLY A 91 -8.05 -26.62 17.07
CA GLY A 91 -8.88 -27.72 17.57
C GLY A 91 -10.22 -27.81 16.86
N ASP A 92 -11.10 -28.70 17.32
CA ASP A 92 -12.41 -28.96 16.71
C ASP A 92 -13.59 -28.82 17.69
N GLY A 93 -14.80 -28.79 17.12
CA GLY A 93 -16.05 -28.76 17.86
C GLY A 93 -16.38 -27.43 18.57
N GLU A 94 -17.50 -27.45 19.31
CA GLU A 94 -18.07 -26.26 19.96
C GLU A 94 -17.10 -25.59 20.94
N ALA A 95 -16.32 -26.38 21.67
CA ALA A 95 -15.35 -25.85 22.63
C ALA A 95 -14.23 -25.04 21.96
N ALA A 96 -13.77 -25.46 20.78
CA ALA A 96 -12.80 -24.71 19.99
C ALA A 96 -13.41 -23.41 19.46
N ILE A 97 -14.65 -23.47 18.95
CA ILE A 97 -15.39 -22.31 18.45
C ILE A 97 -15.59 -21.27 19.55
N VAL A 98 -16.08 -21.66 20.73
CA VAL A 98 -16.30 -20.74 21.86
C VAL A 98 -14.98 -20.11 22.34
N ARG A 99 -13.89 -20.89 22.37
CA ARG A 99 -12.57 -20.35 22.74
C ARG A 99 -12.09 -19.31 21.74
N GLU A 100 -12.17 -19.60 20.44
CA GLU A 100 -11.77 -18.65 19.40
C GLU A 100 -12.68 -17.41 19.39
N ALA A 101 -14.00 -17.58 19.53
CA ALA A 101 -14.95 -16.48 19.63
C ALA A 101 -14.66 -15.58 20.84
N THR A 102 -14.27 -16.17 21.98
CA THR A 102 -13.84 -15.41 23.17
C THR A 102 -12.57 -14.61 22.90
N ARG A 103 -11.58 -15.22 22.24
CA ARG A 103 -10.33 -14.53 21.87
C ARG A 103 -10.60 -13.36 20.93
N LEU A 104 -11.44 -13.57 19.90
CA LEU A 104 -11.83 -12.55 18.94
C LEU A 104 -12.62 -11.41 19.59
N ALA A 105 -13.63 -11.71 20.41
CA ALA A 105 -14.39 -10.70 21.14
C ALA A 105 -13.47 -9.85 22.02
N ASN A 106 -12.54 -10.46 22.77
CA ASN A 106 -11.58 -9.73 23.59
C ASN A 106 -10.65 -8.84 22.77
N LEU A 107 -10.16 -9.34 21.62
CA LEU A 107 -9.31 -8.57 20.72
C LEU A 107 -10.06 -7.36 20.16
N TRP A 108 -11.24 -7.59 19.58
CA TRP A 108 -12.00 -6.55 18.89
C TRP A 108 -12.60 -5.52 19.85
N ASN A 109 -12.96 -5.92 21.07
CA ASN A 109 -13.35 -4.98 22.13
C ASN A 109 -12.24 -3.99 22.51
N GLY A 110 -10.97 -4.33 22.26
CA GLY A 110 -9.84 -3.44 22.47
C GLY A 110 -9.51 -2.52 21.28
N GLN A 111 -10.34 -2.50 20.24
CA GLN A 111 -10.07 -1.77 19.00
C GLN A 111 -11.23 -0.83 18.65
N TRP A 112 -10.96 0.48 18.61
CA TRP A 112 -12.00 1.47 18.32
C TRP A 112 -12.63 1.27 16.92
N CYS A 113 -11.90 0.71 15.95
CA CYS A 113 -12.41 0.45 14.61
C CYS A 113 -13.63 -0.51 14.54
N HIS A 114 -13.95 -1.23 15.63
CA HIS A 114 -15.15 -2.08 15.73
C HIS A 114 -16.28 -1.46 16.55
N HIS A 115 -16.08 -0.24 17.04
CA HIS A 115 -16.93 0.41 18.03
C HIS A 115 -17.13 1.90 17.70
N LEU A 116 -17.39 2.22 16.43
CA LEU A 116 -17.64 3.58 15.96
C LEU A 116 -18.93 4.16 16.54
N THR A 117 -18.91 5.48 16.77
CA THR A 117 -20.12 6.28 17.06
C THR A 117 -20.84 6.66 15.75
N GLN A 118 -22.06 7.19 15.84
CA GLN A 118 -22.76 7.70 14.65
C GLN A 118 -22.00 8.87 14.01
N ASP A 119 -21.42 9.78 14.82
CA ASP A 119 -20.61 10.89 14.30
C ASP A 119 -19.39 10.40 13.50
N ASP A 120 -18.79 9.27 13.89
CA ASP A 120 -17.67 8.67 13.17
C ASP A 120 -18.13 8.09 11.82
N VAL A 121 -19.29 7.43 11.80
CA VAL A 121 -19.90 6.94 10.56
C VAL A 121 -20.28 8.08 9.63
N ASP A 122 -20.88 9.15 10.16
CA ASP A 122 -21.25 10.32 9.37
C ASP A 122 -20.02 11.01 8.76
N ALA A 123 -18.91 11.05 9.51
CA ALA A 123 -17.63 11.52 8.99
C ALA A 123 -17.11 10.64 7.84
N LEU A 124 -17.23 9.31 7.96
CA LEU A 124 -16.86 8.38 6.89
C LEU A 124 -17.74 8.53 5.64
N VAL A 125 -19.06 8.67 5.81
CA VAL A 125 -19.99 8.90 4.68
C VAL A 125 -19.66 10.23 4.00
N LYS A 126 -19.41 11.30 4.77
CA LYS A 126 -18.97 12.60 4.24
C LYS A 126 -17.63 12.51 3.49
N GLY A 127 -16.74 11.62 3.93
CA GLY A 127 -15.46 11.34 3.28
C GLY A 127 -15.54 10.39 2.08
N ASP A 128 -16.74 10.15 1.54
CA ASP A 128 -17.02 9.22 0.44
C ASP A 128 -16.47 7.80 0.69
N ARG A 129 -16.71 7.28 1.90
CA ARG A 129 -16.30 5.92 2.31
C ARG A 129 -17.51 5.01 2.46
N LEU A 130 -17.27 3.78 2.95
CA LEU A 130 -18.31 2.77 3.22
C LEU A 130 -19.09 2.33 1.98
N TRP A 131 -18.44 2.25 0.81
CA TRP A 131 -19.09 1.90 -0.45
C TRP A 131 -19.79 0.55 -0.43
N ASP A 132 -19.30 -0.40 0.36
CA ASP A 132 -19.96 -1.69 0.57
C ASP A 132 -21.38 -1.57 1.14
N LEU A 133 -21.69 -0.44 1.81
CA LEU A 133 -22.98 -0.16 2.43
C LEU A 133 -23.76 0.92 1.68
N THR A 134 -23.08 1.83 0.98
CA THR A 134 -23.69 3.01 0.33
C THR A 134 -23.85 2.85 -1.19
N ARG A 135 -23.25 1.81 -1.79
CA ARG A 135 -23.22 1.59 -3.24
C ARG A 135 -23.47 0.13 -3.61
N THR A 136 -23.83 -0.09 -4.87
CA THR A 136 -23.94 -1.42 -5.49
C THR A 136 -22.90 -1.56 -6.58
N TRP A 137 -22.24 -2.72 -6.66
CA TRP A 137 -21.27 -3.02 -7.72
C TRP A 137 -21.81 -4.02 -8.73
N SER A 138 -21.59 -3.76 -10.03
CA SER A 138 -21.75 -4.75 -11.10
C SER A 138 -20.54 -4.72 -12.05
N ARG A 139 -20.38 -5.76 -12.88
CA ARG A 139 -19.30 -5.78 -13.89
C ARG A 139 -19.54 -4.78 -15.01
N GLU A 140 -20.80 -4.51 -15.32
CA GLU A 140 -21.23 -3.66 -16.43
C GLU A 140 -21.13 -2.18 -16.08
N THR A 141 -21.47 -1.81 -14.84
CA THR A 141 -21.58 -0.41 -14.41
C THR A 141 -20.53 0.00 -13.38
N GLY A 142 -19.78 -0.94 -12.81
CA GLY A 142 -18.94 -0.68 -11.66
C GLY A 142 -19.75 -0.29 -10.43
N TRP A 143 -19.15 0.50 -9.55
CA TRP A 143 -19.79 1.04 -8.36
C TRP A 143 -20.77 2.16 -8.72
N VAL A 144 -22.03 2.02 -8.30
CA VAL A 144 -23.09 3.01 -8.47
C VAL A 144 -23.72 3.29 -7.11
N ASP A 145 -24.04 4.55 -6.83
CA ASP A 145 -24.74 4.94 -5.60
C ASP A 145 -26.06 4.18 -5.45
N ALA A 146 -26.36 3.79 -4.20
CA ALA A 146 -27.65 3.20 -3.90
C ALA A 146 -28.78 4.23 -4.11
N ASP A 147 -29.87 3.79 -4.72
CA ASP A 147 -31.09 4.58 -4.90
C ASP A 147 -32.27 3.86 -4.19
N PRO A 148 -32.82 4.42 -3.10
CA PRO A 148 -32.48 5.71 -2.49
C PRO A 148 -31.13 5.70 -1.75
N PRO A 149 -30.50 6.88 -1.51
CA PRO A 149 -29.25 6.98 -0.76
C PRO A 149 -29.33 6.31 0.62
N VAL A 150 -28.35 5.46 0.92
CA VAL A 150 -28.25 4.76 2.20
C VAL A 150 -27.38 5.57 3.16
N HIS A 151 -27.88 5.78 4.37
CA HIS A 151 -27.12 6.34 5.50
C HIS A 151 -26.93 5.23 6.55
N PRO A 152 -25.78 4.54 6.57
CA PRO A 152 -25.54 3.46 7.51
C PRO A 152 -25.56 3.94 8.95
N THR A 153 -26.11 3.11 9.84
CA THR A 153 -26.02 3.34 11.28
C THR A 153 -24.67 2.85 11.81
N ALA A 154 -24.23 3.40 12.94
CA ALA A 154 -23.07 2.90 13.70
C ALA A 154 -23.14 1.39 13.95
N ALA A 155 -24.32 0.86 14.30
CA ALA A 155 -24.51 -0.57 14.50
C ALA A 155 -24.25 -1.39 13.23
N GLN A 156 -24.75 -0.94 12.07
CA GLN A 156 -24.52 -1.62 10.79
C GLN A 156 -23.04 -1.58 10.38
N VAL A 157 -22.36 -0.45 10.57
CA VAL A 157 -20.93 -0.31 10.24
C VAL A 157 -20.06 -1.14 11.19
N ASN A 158 -20.36 -1.13 12.48
CA ASN A 158 -19.64 -1.92 13.48
C ASN A 158 -19.81 -3.42 13.20
N GLU A 159 -21.01 -3.87 12.84
CA GLU A 159 -21.22 -5.25 12.40
C GLU A 159 -20.47 -5.57 11.10
N TRP A 160 -20.58 -4.71 10.07
CA TRP A 160 -19.85 -4.84 8.80
C TRP A 160 -18.33 -4.94 9.02
N SER A 161 -17.77 -4.18 9.97
CA SER A 161 -16.34 -4.16 10.26
C SER A 161 -15.78 -5.51 10.72
N LEU A 162 -16.63 -6.41 11.22
CA LEU A 162 -16.27 -7.76 11.66
C LEU A 162 -16.18 -8.75 10.48
N TYR A 163 -16.62 -8.32 9.29
CA TYR A 163 -16.61 -9.11 8.07
C TYR A 163 -15.60 -8.52 7.05
N GLY A 164 -14.99 -9.40 6.25
CA GLY A 164 -14.17 -8.98 5.11
C GLY A 164 -12.89 -8.19 5.47
N PHE A 165 -12.60 -7.14 4.69
CA PHE A 165 -11.40 -6.30 4.80
C PHE A 165 -11.55 -5.17 5.83
N GLY A 166 -12.76 -4.87 6.31
CA GLY A 166 -13.03 -3.88 7.35
C GLY A 166 -12.51 -2.47 7.02
N HIS A 167 -12.05 -1.75 8.06
CA HIS A 167 -11.55 -0.39 7.90
C HIS A 167 -10.06 -0.32 7.51
N ASP A 168 -9.75 0.52 6.51
CA ASP A 168 -8.39 0.84 6.11
C ASP A 168 -7.81 2.09 6.83
N ALA A 169 -6.56 2.43 6.52
CA ALA A 169 -5.87 3.57 7.13
C ALA A 169 -6.50 4.93 6.76
N ILE A 170 -7.23 5.01 5.65
CA ILE A 170 -7.95 6.24 5.25
C ILE A 170 -9.16 6.43 6.17
N ASN A 171 -9.92 5.37 6.41
CA ASN A 171 -11.05 5.41 7.35
C ASN A 171 -10.58 5.87 8.74
N ARG A 172 -9.47 5.30 9.22
CA ARG A 172 -8.81 5.74 10.46
C ARG A 172 -8.55 7.24 10.45
N TRP A 173 -7.85 7.74 9.42
CA TRP A 173 -7.46 9.15 9.34
C TRP A 173 -8.68 10.09 9.38
N ILE A 174 -9.74 9.78 8.63
CA ILE A 174 -10.99 10.56 8.60
C ILE A 174 -11.65 10.61 9.98
N VAL A 175 -11.80 9.46 10.63
CA VAL A 175 -12.48 9.39 11.93
C VAL A 175 -11.68 10.13 13.01
N ILE A 176 -10.36 9.96 13.06
CA ILE A 176 -9.51 10.68 14.03
C ILE A 176 -9.50 12.18 13.76
N GLN A 177 -9.46 12.61 12.50
CA GLN A 177 -9.58 14.03 12.17
C GLN A 177 -10.90 14.60 12.68
N ALA A 178 -12.00 13.93 12.38
CA ALA A 178 -13.33 14.36 12.80
C ALA A 178 -13.47 14.37 14.34
N ARG A 179 -12.93 13.36 15.03
CA ARG A 179 -12.93 13.31 16.50
C ARG A 179 -12.12 14.46 17.11
N CYS A 180 -10.91 14.69 16.60
CA CYS A 180 -10.07 15.80 17.02
C CYS A 180 -10.78 17.14 16.86
N GLU A 181 -11.45 17.36 15.72
CA GLU A 181 -12.22 18.58 15.46
C GLU A 181 -13.37 18.75 16.45
N ARG A 182 -14.18 17.70 16.68
CA ARG A 182 -15.31 17.74 17.63
C ARG A 182 -14.86 18.03 19.07
N GLU A 183 -13.70 17.54 19.46
CA GLU A 183 -13.17 17.68 20.82
C GLU A 183 -12.23 18.87 21.00
N GLY A 184 -11.95 19.64 19.94
CA GLY A 184 -11.00 20.75 19.99
C GLY A 184 -9.55 20.31 20.22
N ILE A 185 -9.21 19.06 19.88
CA ILE A 185 -7.86 18.51 19.97
C ILE A 185 -7.09 18.95 18.72
N ARG A 186 -5.88 19.48 18.92
CA ARG A 186 -4.97 19.75 17.80
C ARG A 186 -4.56 18.42 17.17
N GLN A 187 -4.81 18.24 15.87
CA GLN A 187 -4.46 16.98 15.18
C GLN A 187 -2.94 16.83 14.95
N THR A 188 -2.26 17.92 14.62
CA THR A 188 -0.83 17.92 14.27
C THR A 188 0.05 18.30 15.46
N CYS A 189 1.27 17.73 15.50
CA CYS A 189 2.30 18.09 16.46
C CYS A 189 2.61 19.59 16.37
N ALA A 190 2.67 20.28 17.51
CA ALA A 190 2.96 21.72 17.54
C ALA A 190 4.39 22.06 17.07
N THR A 191 5.33 21.13 17.19
CA THR A 191 6.75 21.36 16.88
C THR A 191 7.06 21.20 15.39
N CYS A 192 6.54 20.14 14.77
CA CYS A 192 6.80 19.85 13.35
C CYS A 192 5.60 20.11 12.43
N ASP A 193 4.47 20.54 12.97
CA ASP A 193 3.23 20.84 12.25
C ASP A 193 2.76 19.73 11.30
N GLY A 194 2.81 18.47 11.76
CA GLY A 194 2.32 17.34 10.97
C GLY A 194 3.38 16.61 10.15
N HIS A 195 4.60 17.14 10.05
CA HIS A 195 5.62 16.56 9.19
C HIS A 195 6.34 15.33 9.78
N GLY A 196 6.33 15.16 11.11
CA GLY A 196 7.07 14.09 11.79
C GLY A 196 8.60 14.33 11.83
N SER A 197 9.08 15.37 11.17
CA SER A 197 10.48 15.76 11.08
C SER A 197 10.64 17.28 11.01
N LEU A 198 11.88 17.75 11.15
CA LEU A 198 12.25 19.16 11.15
C LEU A 198 13.31 19.44 10.10
N GLU A 199 13.14 20.56 9.39
CA GLU A 199 14.16 21.04 8.47
C GLU A 199 15.47 21.33 9.22
N LYS A 200 16.59 20.86 8.68
CA LYS A 200 17.94 21.16 9.17
C LYS A 200 18.37 22.59 8.83
N TRP A 201 17.78 23.17 7.79
CA TRP A 201 18.07 24.52 7.31
C TRP A 201 16.86 25.07 6.55
N ARG A 202 16.71 26.40 6.53
CA ARG A 202 15.52 27.07 6.01
C ARG A 202 15.22 26.69 4.55
N CYS A 203 13.97 26.30 4.28
CA CYS A 203 13.46 25.92 2.95
C CYS A 203 14.06 24.60 2.41
N GLN A 204 14.49 23.70 3.30
CA GLN A 204 14.95 22.37 2.92
C GLN A 204 13.90 21.58 2.13
N ARG A 205 12.64 21.58 2.58
CA ARG A 205 11.51 20.91 1.94
C ARG A 205 11.23 21.46 0.56
N ILE A 206 11.13 22.79 0.44
CA ILE A 206 10.90 23.45 -0.85
C ILE A 206 12.00 23.07 -1.85
N ARG A 207 13.28 23.06 -1.40
CA ARG A 207 14.37 22.65 -2.28
C ARG A 207 14.38 21.14 -2.57
N ALA A 208 13.87 20.31 -1.67
CA ALA A 208 13.72 18.87 -1.90
C ALA A 208 12.58 18.59 -2.90
N GLU A 209 11.47 19.33 -2.82
CA GLU A 209 10.33 19.26 -3.76
C GLU A 209 10.73 19.75 -5.16
N LEU A 210 11.62 20.73 -5.25
CA LEU A 210 12.17 21.25 -6.51
C LEU A 210 13.35 20.42 -7.04
N TRP A 211 13.81 19.40 -6.33
CA TRP A 211 14.89 18.56 -6.82
C TRP A 211 14.34 17.66 -7.94
N GLU A 212 15.00 17.71 -9.10
CA GLU A 212 14.68 16.85 -10.22
C GLU A 212 15.74 15.75 -10.35
N PRO A 213 15.30 14.52 -10.66
CA PRO A 213 16.22 13.45 -10.98
C PRO A 213 17.03 13.79 -12.23
N THR A 214 18.24 13.24 -12.31
CA THR A 214 19.11 13.35 -13.48
C THR A 214 19.28 11.99 -14.13
N ASP A 215 19.01 11.90 -15.42
CA ASP A 215 19.24 10.68 -16.18
C ASP A 215 20.74 10.33 -16.25
N PRO A 216 21.10 9.05 -16.41
CA PRO A 216 22.44 8.66 -16.77
C PRO A 216 22.87 9.36 -18.06
N PRO A 217 24.18 9.60 -18.26
CA PRO A 217 24.67 10.26 -19.47
C PRO A 217 24.23 9.49 -20.72
N THR A 218 23.86 10.22 -21.77
CA THR A 218 23.53 9.63 -23.07
C THR A 218 24.81 9.28 -23.83
N GLY A 219 24.82 8.13 -24.51
CA GLY A 219 25.93 7.73 -25.37
C GLY A 219 25.54 6.61 -26.35
N ASP A 220 26.52 6.02 -27.03
CA ASP A 220 26.26 5.09 -28.14
C ASP A 220 25.99 3.64 -27.72
N GLY A 221 26.36 3.27 -26.49
CA GLY A 221 26.13 1.94 -25.93
C GLY A 221 24.66 1.62 -25.69
N TRP A 222 24.38 0.33 -25.53
CA TRP A 222 23.05 -0.25 -25.35
C TRP A 222 23.01 -0.98 -24.02
N GLN A 223 22.05 -0.65 -23.18
CA GLN A 223 21.92 -1.24 -21.85
C GLN A 223 20.44 -1.41 -21.49
N LEU A 224 20.08 -2.53 -20.88
CA LEU A 224 18.74 -2.71 -20.33
C LEU A 224 18.72 -2.26 -18.87
N TRP A 225 17.70 -1.47 -18.54
CA TRP A 225 17.46 -0.90 -17.22
C TRP A 225 16.14 -1.39 -16.68
N GLU A 226 16.03 -1.45 -15.36
CA GLU A 226 14.74 -1.54 -14.71
C GLU A 226 14.19 -0.17 -14.35
N THR A 227 12.86 -0.06 -14.36
CA THR A 227 12.12 1.15 -13.94
C THR A 227 11.29 0.90 -12.68
N VAL A 228 11.62 -0.18 -11.96
CA VAL A 228 11.09 -0.50 -10.62
C VAL A 228 12.23 -0.31 -9.63
N SER A 229 11.93 0.11 -8.39
CA SER A 229 12.92 0.45 -7.36
C SER A 229 13.97 1.45 -7.84
N GLU A 230 13.49 2.64 -8.23
CA GLU A 230 14.32 3.85 -8.41
C GLU A 230 15.29 3.85 -9.61
N GLY A 231 15.45 2.74 -10.34
CA GLY A 231 16.09 2.71 -11.66
C GLY A 231 17.56 2.28 -11.65
N SER A 232 17.84 1.06 -12.13
CA SER A 232 19.19 0.46 -12.15
C SER A 232 19.50 -0.23 -13.49
N PRO A 233 20.77 -0.31 -13.92
CA PRO A 233 21.16 -1.12 -15.06
C PRO A 233 21.17 -2.61 -14.69
N ILE A 234 20.52 -3.44 -15.49
CA ILE A 234 20.42 -4.89 -15.26
C ILE A 234 21.22 -5.72 -16.27
N THR A 235 21.87 -5.06 -17.24
CA THR A 235 22.84 -5.66 -18.16
C THR A 235 24.11 -4.82 -18.21
N PRO A 236 25.26 -5.40 -18.59
CA PRO A 236 26.42 -4.63 -19.02
C PRO A 236 26.07 -3.72 -20.21
N VAL A 237 26.91 -2.73 -20.45
CA VAL A 237 26.83 -1.91 -21.66
C VAL A 237 27.33 -2.72 -22.85
N CYS A 238 26.50 -2.81 -23.88
CA CYS A 238 26.86 -3.41 -25.16
C CYS A 238 27.15 -2.31 -26.18
N SER A 239 28.25 -2.40 -26.92
CA SER A 239 28.60 -1.39 -27.93
C SER A 239 27.65 -1.36 -29.12
N THR A 240 26.85 -2.42 -29.32
CA THR A 240 25.90 -2.55 -30.43
C THR A 240 24.56 -3.06 -29.94
N ARG A 241 23.51 -2.76 -30.73
CA ARG A 241 22.15 -3.28 -30.56
C ARG A 241 22.16 -4.82 -30.50
N GLU A 242 22.86 -5.45 -31.44
CA GLU A 242 22.99 -6.91 -31.52
C GLU A 242 23.72 -7.49 -30.30
N GLY A 243 24.67 -6.75 -29.73
CA GLY A 243 25.34 -7.15 -28.49
C GLY A 243 24.35 -7.30 -27.34
N LEU A 244 23.43 -6.34 -27.17
CA LEU A 244 22.39 -6.41 -26.14
C LEU A 244 21.42 -7.56 -26.40
N ILE A 245 20.98 -7.76 -27.65
CA ILE A 245 20.10 -8.87 -28.04
C ILE A 245 20.75 -10.21 -27.70
N ASN A 246 22.02 -10.40 -28.07
CA ASN A 246 22.76 -11.61 -27.77
C ASN A 246 22.93 -11.84 -26.27
N TYR A 247 23.18 -10.78 -25.49
CA TYR A 247 23.25 -10.88 -24.03
C TYR A 247 21.93 -11.36 -23.44
N LEU A 248 20.81 -10.75 -23.83
CA LEU A 248 19.46 -11.10 -23.34
C LEU A 248 19.03 -12.51 -23.73
N ALA A 249 19.49 -13.02 -24.87
CA ALA A 249 19.25 -14.39 -25.31
C ALA A 249 20.19 -15.42 -24.67
N SER A 250 21.22 -14.98 -23.95
CA SER A 250 22.21 -15.85 -23.32
C SER A 250 21.84 -16.25 -21.89
N SER A 251 22.47 -17.32 -21.40
CA SER A 251 22.35 -17.75 -20.00
C SER A 251 22.95 -16.75 -19.00
N HIS A 252 23.68 -15.72 -19.46
CA HIS A 252 24.20 -14.66 -18.59
C HIS A 252 23.12 -13.68 -18.13
N TYR A 253 21.99 -13.61 -18.84
CA TYR A 253 20.87 -12.80 -18.38
C TYR A 253 20.25 -13.43 -17.13
N SER A 254 20.47 -12.80 -15.98
CA SER A 254 20.14 -13.32 -14.65
C SER A 254 18.65 -13.63 -14.44
N ARG A 255 17.78 -13.07 -15.27
CA ARG A 255 16.33 -13.28 -15.24
C ARG A 255 15.88 -14.41 -16.16
N GLY A 256 16.81 -15.19 -16.69
CA GLY A 256 16.58 -16.30 -17.60
C GLY A 256 16.53 -15.84 -19.07
N PRO A 257 17.18 -16.59 -19.98
CA PRO A 257 17.34 -16.19 -21.38
C PRO A 257 16.00 -15.95 -22.07
N LEU A 258 15.95 -14.88 -22.86
CA LEU A 258 14.86 -14.64 -23.80
C LEU A 258 15.09 -15.42 -25.09
N THR A 259 14.05 -15.69 -25.86
CA THR A 259 14.26 -16.06 -27.26
C THR A 259 14.86 -14.88 -28.01
N TYR A 260 15.58 -15.15 -29.11
CA TYR A 260 16.16 -14.09 -29.94
C TYR A 260 15.09 -13.11 -30.44
N GLU A 261 13.89 -13.61 -30.76
CA GLU A 261 12.73 -12.83 -31.17
C GLU A 261 12.20 -11.94 -30.04
N GLN A 262 12.07 -12.46 -28.82
CA GLN A 262 11.68 -11.68 -27.63
C GLN A 262 12.70 -10.59 -27.31
N ALA A 263 13.99 -10.93 -27.34
CA ALA A 263 15.07 -9.97 -27.10
C ALA A 263 15.08 -8.85 -28.16
N THR A 264 14.89 -9.21 -29.44
CA THR A 264 14.78 -8.25 -30.55
C THR A 264 13.58 -7.34 -30.36
N GLY A 265 12.39 -7.90 -30.07
CA GLY A 265 11.18 -7.13 -29.85
C GLY A 265 11.28 -6.16 -28.68
N LEU A 266 11.91 -6.58 -27.58
CA LEU A 266 12.18 -5.69 -26.44
C LEU A 266 13.13 -4.56 -26.81
N VAL A 267 14.24 -4.88 -27.48
CA VAL A 267 15.27 -3.89 -27.85
C VAL A 267 14.71 -2.85 -28.83
N ASP A 268 13.87 -3.26 -29.77
CA ASP A 268 13.24 -2.36 -30.74
C ASP A 268 12.11 -1.52 -30.16
N ALA A 269 11.29 -2.10 -29.29
CA ALA A 269 10.24 -1.36 -28.61
C ALA A 269 10.80 -0.34 -27.61
N GLY A 270 12.04 -0.57 -27.13
CA GLY A 270 12.71 0.28 -26.16
C GLY A 270 12.16 0.16 -24.73
N TRP A 271 11.00 -0.48 -24.54
CA TRP A 271 10.40 -0.69 -23.24
C TRP A 271 9.45 -1.90 -23.20
N ALA A 272 9.35 -2.54 -22.04
CA ALA A 272 8.32 -3.54 -21.75
C ALA A 272 7.82 -3.42 -20.30
N PRO A 273 6.53 -3.66 -20.01
CA PRO A 273 6.02 -3.66 -18.63
C PRO A 273 6.58 -4.84 -17.83
N SER A 274 6.48 -4.77 -16.50
CA SER A 274 6.98 -5.87 -15.64
C SER A 274 6.20 -7.17 -15.86
N LEU A 275 4.88 -7.08 -16.05
CA LEU A 275 3.97 -8.21 -16.26
C LEU A 275 2.89 -7.83 -17.26
N ILE A 276 2.43 -8.82 -18.03
CA ILE A 276 1.29 -8.71 -18.94
C ILE A 276 0.33 -9.87 -18.66
N GLY A 277 -0.95 -9.53 -18.49
CA GLY A 277 -2.02 -10.51 -18.47
C GLY A 277 -2.33 -10.99 -19.88
N THR A 278 -2.25 -12.30 -20.11
CA THR A 278 -2.61 -12.95 -21.36
C THR A 278 -3.74 -13.96 -21.13
N ALA A 279 -4.34 -14.47 -22.21
CA ALA A 279 -5.34 -15.55 -22.11
C ALA A 279 -4.78 -16.82 -21.42
N ALA A 280 -3.47 -17.04 -21.45
CA ALA A 280 -2.79 -18.16 -20.81
C ALA A 280 -2.34 -17.87 -19.36
N GLY A 281 -2.65 -16.69 -18.82
CA GLY A 281 -2.20 -16.23 -17.50
C GLY A 281 -1.25 -15.05 -17.57
N VAL A 282 -0.57 -14.78 -16.45
CA VAL A 282 0.35 -13.64 -16.32
C VAL A 282 1.75 -14.05 -16.75
N VAL A 283 2.34 -13.32 -17.70
CA VAL A 283 3.72 -13.50 -18.18
C VAL A 283 4.55 -12.24 -17.93
N ARG A 284 5.89 -12.33 -18.01
CA ARG A 284 6.75 -11.13 -17.96
C ARG A 284 6.62 -10.33 -19.25
N GLY A 285 6.60 -9.01 -19.16
CA GLY A 285 6.41 -8.17 -20.36
C GLY A 285 7.51 -8.37 -21.40
N GLU A 286 8.78 -8.48 -20.97
CA GLU A 286 9.92 -8.83 -21.83
C GLU A 286 9.74 -10.13 -22.64
N GLN A 287 9.00 -11.11 -22.11
CA GLN A 287 8.70 -12.37 -22.81
C GLN A 287 7.53 -12.23 -23.79
N ALA A 288 6.65 -11.25 -23.57
CA ALA A 288 5.53 -10.97 -24.47
C ALA A 288 5.94 -10.13 -25.69
N MET A 289 7.12 -9.50 -25.67
CA MET A 289 7.59 -8.64 -26.77
C MET A 289 7.90 -9.39 -28.06
N GLY A 290 8.07 -10.71 -28.02
CA GLY A 290 8.32 -11.55 -29.19
C GLY A 290 7.05 -12.03 -29.91
N GLY A 291 5.87 -11.54 -29.53
CA GLY A 291 4.59 -11.97 -30.12
C GLY A 291 3.93 -10.87 -30.94
N ASN A 292 4.45 -10.59 -32.14
CA ASN A 292 3.72 -9.87 -33.19
C ASN A 292 3.88 -10.61 -34.52
N ASN A 293 3.08 -11.67 -34.68
CA ASN A 293 2.22 -11.93 -35.84
C ASN A 293 1.05 -12.82 -35.39
#